data_AF-A0A964Y4N1-F1
#
_entry.id   AF-A0A964Y4N1-F1
#
_cell.length_a   1.000
_cell.length_b   1.000
_cell.length_c   1.000
_cell.angle_alpha   90.00
_cell.angle_beta   90.00
_cell.angle_gamma   90.00
#
_symmetry.space_group_name_H-M   'P 1'
#
loop_
_entity.id
_entity.type
_entity.pdbx_description
1 polymer ?
#
loop_
_entity_poly.entity_id
_entity_poly.type
_entity_poly.pdbx_seq_one_letter_code
_entity_poly.pdbx_strand_id
1 'polypeptide(L)'
;MHLIERLKEAIAYLDDSELLLRKNASIIHKEIEPVQSEFIPKKEDVVEDLEKLPFTPIRKSIGKSIFSKSLNLEKSKKEAPKIIQSEKVDEAKPIDSFQDVKSILKSLFKELKIYDDLPDDKEAKLLAKLYENKSIFKECVILYEPSLKKGGSLLHSLTQAIEKRFTSCQLLSIEEIEEKEQLDILLKDKKIRLFICTQDLLWHHPKLLSHYIETTGSSIKRIGTKDLVVLLNLEYYLKDPLLKRSLWNQLMGYFKK
;
A
#
# COMPACT_ATOMS: atom_id res chain seq x y z
N MET A 1 -34.62 -44.59 -0.53
CA MET A 1 -35.80 -43.73 -0.31
C MET A 1 -35.50 -42.45 0.46
N HIS A 2 -34.66 -42.45 1.51
CA HIS A 2 -34.37 -41.24 2.32
C HIS A 2 -33.77 -40.03 1.61
N LEU A 3 -33.08 -40.19 0.47
CA LEU A 3 -32.48 -39.05 -0.24
C LEU A 3 -33.54 -38.18 -0.96
N ILE A 4 -34.64 -38.81 -1.40
CA ILE A 4 -35.71 -38.14 -2.14
C ILE A 4 -36.55 -37.28 -1.18
N GLU A 5 -36.79 -37.73 0.05
CA GLU A 5 -37.49 -36.94 1.07
C GLU A 5 -36.70 -35.70 1.47
N ARG A 6 -35.37 -35.82 1.67
CA ARG A 6 -34.52 -34.66 1.98
C ARG A 6 -34.46 -33.63 0.84
N LEU A 7 -34.50 -34.08 -0.41
CA LEU A 7 -34.57 -33.17 -1.56
C LEU A 7 -35.92 -32.45 -1.66
N LYS A 8 -37.03 -33.14 -1.35
CA LYS A 8 -38.35 -32.50 -1.31
C LYS A 8 -38.46 -31.46 -0.20
N GLU A 9 -37.87 -31.74 0.97
CA GLU A 9 -37.83 -30.80 2.09
C GLU A 9 -36.98 -29.56 1.75
N ALA A 10 -35.82 -29.75 1.11
CA ALA A 10 -34.97 -28.65 0.67
C ALA A 10 -35.62 -27.76 -0.41
N ILE A 11 -36.39 -28.34 -1.33
CA ILE A 11 -37.13 -27.59 -2.35
C ILE A 11 -38.27 -26.78 -1.71
N ALA A 12 -39.01 -27.36 -0.75
CA ALA A 12 -40.05 -26.64 -0.02
C ALA A 12 -39.50 -25.42 0.74
N TYR A 13 -38.30 -25.53 1.32
CA TYR A 13 -37.63 -24.40 1.98
C TYR A 13 -37.20 -23.28 1.03
N LEU A 14 -36.93 -23.60 -0.24
CA LEU A 14 -36.55 -22.62 -1.25
C LEU A 14 -37.76 -21.80 -1.72
N ASP A 15 -38.93 -22.44 -1.89
CA ASP A 15 -40.17 -21.76 -2.32
C ASP A 15 -40.66 -20.73 -1.30
N ASP A 16 -40.56 -21.02 0.00
CA ASP A 16 -40.94 -20.07 1.06
C ASP A 16 -40.00 -18.85 1.12
N SER A 17 -38.73 -19.02 0.74
CA SER A 17 -37.75 -17.93 0.71
C SER A 17 -37.98 -16.96 -0.45
N GLU A 18 -38.43 -17.45 -1.61
CA GLU A 18 -38.83 -16.59 -2.73
C GLU A 18 -40.11 -15.80 -2.41
N LEU A 19 -41.06 -16.40 -1.69
CA LEU A 19 -42.30 -15.75 -1.31
C LEU A 19 -42.07 -14.55 -0.36
N LEU A 20 -41.09 -14.68 0.54
CA LEU A 20 -40.66 -13.60 1.45
C LEU A 20 -39.95 -12.46 0.70
N LEU A 21 -39.12 -12.78 -0.29
CA LEU A 21 -38.46 -11.77 -1.12
C LEU A 21 -39.46 -10.98 -1.98
N ARG A 22 -40.49 -11.64 -2.53
CA ARG A 22 -41.55 -10.96 -3.29
C ARG A 22 -42.44 -10.08 -2.41
N LYS A 23 -42.75 -10.49 -1.18
CA LYS A 23 -43.51 -9.66 -0.22
C LYS A 23 -42.73 -8.39 0.17
N ASN A 24 -41.42 -8.48 0.35
CA ASN A 24 -40.60 -7.32 0.72
C ASN A 24 -40.38 -6.35 -0.46
N ALA A 25 -40.28 -6.86 -1.70
CA ALA A 25 -40.19 -6.02 -2.89
C ALA A 25 -41.46 -5.17 -3.12
N SER A 26 -42.64 -5.68 -2.73
CA SER A 26 -43.91 -4.93 -2.85
C SER A 26 -44.05 -3.79 -1.85
N ILE A 27 -43.28 -3.79 -0.75
CA ILE A 27 -43.34 -2.75 0.28
C ILE A 27 -42.50 -1.53 -0.15
N ILE A 28 -41.43 -1.75 -0.92
CA ILE A 28 -40.49 -0.68 -1.32
C ILE A 28 -41.07 0.25 -2.39
N HIS A 29 -42.08 -0.19 -3.17
CA HIS A 29 -42.70 0.65 -4.20
C HIS A 29 -43.80 1.60 -3.71
N LYS A 30 -44.14 1.62 -2.41
CA LYS A 30 -45.27 2.42 -1.88
C LYS A 30 -44.89 3.71 -1.17
N GLU A 31 -43.61 4.05 -1.03
CA GLU A 31 -43.16 5.18 -0.19
C GLU A 31 -42.29 6.23 -0.92
N ILE A 32 -42.30 6.26 -2.25
CA ILE A 32 -41.61 7.31 -3.01
C ILE A 32 -42.67 8.24 -3.62
N GLU A 33 -43.20 9.16 -2.82
CA GLU A 33 -43.87 10.35 -3.36
C GLU A 33 -42.81 11.28 -3.96
N PRO A 34 -43.05 11.85 -5.15
CA PRO A 34 -42.12 12.77 -5.78
C PRO A 34 -42.15 14.12 -5.04
N VAL A 35 -41.08 14.40 -4.28
CA VAL A 35 -40.83 15.75 -3.74
C VAL A 35 -40.52 16.67 -4.93
N GLN A 36 -41.53 17.39 -5.40
CA GLN A 36 -41.34 18.59 -6.19
C GLN A 36 -40.87 19.69 -5.25
N SER A 37 -39.62 20.12 -5.38
CA SER A 37 -39.18 21.40 -4.82
C SER A 37 -38.31 22.12 -5.83
N GLU A 38 -38.95 23.08 -6.50
CA GLU A 38 -38.32 24.15 -7.23
C GLU A 38 -37.43 24.95 -6.26
N PHE A 39 -36.12 24.96 -6.50
CA PHE A 39 -35.23 25.93 -5.87
C PHE A 39 -34.45 26.64 -6.97
N ILE A 40 -34.94 27.82 -7.33
CA ILE A 40 -34.26 28.79 -8.20
C ILE A 40 -33.44 29.69 -7.28
N PRO A 41 -32.10 29.58 -7.22
CA PRO A 41 -31.30 30.57 -6.53
C PRO A 41 -31.31 31.87 -7.36
N LYS A 42 -31.83 32.94 -6.74
CA LYS A 42 -31.72 34.31 -7.24
C LYS A 42 -30.25 34.69 -7.34
N LYS A 43 -29.87 35.21 -8.51
CA LYS A 43 -28.61 35.94 -8.70
C LYS A 43 -28.70 37.24 -7.91
N GLU A 44 -27.89 37.35 -6.86
CA GLU A 44 -27.57 38.63 -6.26
C GLU A 44 -26.18 39.04 -6.77
N ASP A 45 -26.18 40.16 -7.48
CA ASP A 45 -25.00 40.90 -7.89
C ASP A 45 -24.26 41.41 -6.65
N VAL A 46 -23.05 40.90 -6.40
CA VAL A 46 -22.10 41.53 -5.48
C VAL A 46 -20.90 41.96 -6.30
N VAL A 47 -20.93 43.25 -6.62
CA VAL A 47 -19.86 44.03 -7.25
C VAL A 47 -18.99 44.62 -6.14
N GLU A 48 -17.67 44.63 -6.40
CA GLU A 48 -16.63 45.48 -5.82
C GLU A 48 -16.32 45.38 -4.32
N ASP A 49 -15.13 44.82 -4.01
CA ASP A 49 -14.02 45.62 -3.46
C ASP A 49 -12.75 44.76 -3.33
N LEU A 50 -11.91 44.82 -4.36
CA LEU A 50 -10.54 44.27 -4.37
C LEU A 50 -9.56 45.37 -4.00
N GLU A 51 -9.54 45.76 -2.73
CA GLU A 51 -8.46 46.57 -2.17
C GLU A 51 -7.29 45.68 -1.73
N LYS A 52 -6.30 45.60 -2.63
CA LYS A 52 -4.85 45.59 -2.38
C LYS A 52 -4.40 45.18 -0.97
N LEU A 53 -4.08 43.90 -0.79
CA LEU A 53 -3.18 43.48 0.29
C LEU A 53 -1.72 43.50 -0.19
N PRO A 54 -0.80 44.12 0.56
CA PRO A 54 0.62 44.16 0.20
C PRO A 54 1.25 42.77 0.32
N PHE A 55 1.84 42.30 -0.77
CA PHE A 55 2.77 41.17 -0.77
C PHE A 55 3.93 41.46 0.18
N THR A 56 4.07 40.67 1.24
CA THR A 56 5.33 40.56 1.98
C THR A 56 6.02 39.25 1.61
N PRO A 57 7.26 39.29 1.09
CA PRO A 57 8.01 38.07 0.82
C PRO A 57 8.49 37.48 2.15
N ILE A 58 7.90 36.36 2.57
CA ILE A 58 8.39 35.56 3.69
C ILE A 58 9.67 34.83 3.22
N ARG A 59 10.82 35.51 3.34
CA ARG A 59 12.12 34.84 3.42
C ARG A 59 12.20 34.14 4.78
N LYS A 60 11.98 32.82 4.81
CA LYS A 60 12.49 31.98 5.90
C LYS A 60 13.65 31.16 5.38
N SER A 61 14.84 31.71 5.57
CA SER A 61 16.11 30.99 5.58
C SER A 61 16.07 29.94 6.68
N ILE A 62 15.80 28.69 6.32
CA ILE A 62 15.94 27.56 7.25
C ILE A 62 17.35 27.00 7.08
N GLY A 63 18.09 27.08 8.18
CA GLY A 63 19.52 26.87 8.25
C GLY A 63 19.93 25.46 7.86
N LYS A 64 20.88 25.41 6.92
CA LYS A 64 21.90 24.37 6.89
C LYS A 64 22.82 24.57 8.08
N SER A 65 22.55 23.90 9.18
CA SER A 65 23.50 23.73 10.28
C SER A 65 23.15 22.44 10.99
N ILE A 66 24.14 21.80 11.59
CA ILE A 66 24.09 20.49 12.25
C ILE A 66 24.29 19.34 11.24
N PHE A 67 25.52 19.18 10.74
CA PHE A 67 26.29 17.94 10.92
C PHE A 67 27.70 18.10 10.32
N SER A 68 28.58 18.77 11.06
CA SER A 68 30.03 18.63 10.89
C SER A 68 30.65 18.51 12.28
N LYS A 69 30.30 17.41 12.97
CA LYS A 69 31.09 16.96 14.11
C LYS A 69 32.34 16.29 13.53
N SER A 70 33.30 17.12 13.16
CA SER A 70 34.67 16.73 12.88
C SER A 70 35.19 16.01 14.12
N LEU A 71 35.29 14.69 14.02
CA LEU A 71 36.11 13.87 14.91
C LEU A 71 37.55 14.32 14.70
N ASN A 72 38.00 15.19 15.62
CA ASN A 72 39.38 15.58 15.78
C ASN A 72 40.12 14.35 16.31
N LEU A 73 40.56 13.47 15.41
CA LEU A 73 41.50 12.41 15.71
C LEU A 73 42.86 13.08 15.98
N GLU A 74 43.13 13.28 17.27
CA GLU A 74 44.46 13.56 17.76
C GLU A 74 45.44 12.53 17.17
N LYS A 75 46.34 13.03 16.32
CA LYS A 75 47.51 12.31 15.84
C LYS A 75 48.41 12.01 17.03
N SER A 76 48.11 10.93 17.75
CA SER A 76 49.10 10.28 18.60
C SER A 76 50.16 9.66 17.68
N LYS A 77 51.34 10.29 17.65
CA LYS A 77 52.57 9.70 17.12
C LYS A 77 52.87 8.45 17.96
N LYS A 78 52.35 7.30 17.55
CA LYS A 78 52.86 6.01 18.00
C LYS A 78 54.07 5.68 17.15
N GLU A 79 55.20 5.55 17.83
CA GLU A 79 56.45 5.03 17.30
C GLU A 79 56.19 3.71 16.57
N ALA A 80 56.74 3.60 15.36
CA ALA A 80 56.61 2.43 14.53
C ALA A 80 57.29 1.24 15.23
N PRO A 81 56.58 0.13 15.51
CA PRO A 81 57.23 -1.10 15.93
C PRO A 81 58.10 -1.61 14.78
N LYS A 82 59.36 -1.94 15.09
CA LYS A 82 60.31 -2.61 14.19
C LYS A 82 59.63 -3.83 13.57
N ILE A 83 59.55 -3.83 12.24
CA ILE A 83 59.11 -4.95 11.42
C ILE A 83 60.07 -6.12 11.67
N ILE A 84 59.63 -7.08 12.48
CA ILE A 84 60.21 -8.41 12.53
C ILE A 84 59.78 -9.08 11.23
N GLN A 85 60.75 -9.44 10.41
CA GLN A 85 60.53 -10.17 9.16
C GLN A 85 59.87 -11.51 9.51
N SER A 86 58.56 -11.57 9.32
CA SER A 86 57.79 -12.80 9.40
C SER A 86 58.20 -13.69 8.23
N GLU A 87 58.78 -14.85 8.54
CA GLU A 87 58.97 -15.93 7.58
C GLU A 87 57.66 -16.21 6.83
N LYS A 88 57.76 -16.42 5.52
CA LYS A 88 56.65 -16.87 4.67
C LYS A 88 56.17 -18.22 5.19
N VAL A 89 55.17 -18.19 6.06
CA VAL A 89 54.35 -19.35 6.35
C VAL A 89 53.50 -19.55 5.10
N ASP A 90 53.73 -20.64 4.38
CA ASP A 90 52.88 -21.05 3.27
C ASP A 90 51.44 -21.14 3.78
N GLU A 91 50.60 -20.20 3.34
CA GLU A 91 49.19 -20.13 3.70
C GLU A 91 48.50 -21.42 3.23
N ALA A 92 48.32 -22.36 4.16
CA ALA A 92 47.45 -23.50 3.95
C ALA A 92 46.07 -22.97 3.58
N LYS A 93 45.65 -23.22 2.33
CA LYS A 93 44.34 -22.80 1.83
C LYS A 93 43.27 -23.30 2.82
N PRO A 94 42.44 -22.42 3.39
CA PRO A 94 41.41 -22.83 4.33
C PRO A 94 40.52 -23.87 3.65
N ILE A 95 40.35 -25.03 4.30
CA ILE A 95 39.46 -26.08 3.82
C ILE A 95 38.04 -25.54 3.97
N ASP A 96 37.41 -25.26 2.84
CA ASP A 96 36.13 -24.57 2.76
C ASP A 96 34.98 -25.51 3.20
N SER A 97 34.72 -25.54 4.51
CA SER A 97 33.68 -26.39 5.14
C SER A 97 32.24 -25.98 4.78
N PHE A 98 32.04 -24.94 3.96
CA PHE A 98 30.72 -24.36 3.69
C PHE A 98 30.04 -24.89 2.42
N GLN A 99 30.64 -25.84 1.69
CA GLN A 99 30.03 -26.41 0.50
C GLN A 99 28.67 -27.09 0.78
N ASP A 100 28.55 -27.77 1.91
CA ASP A 100 27.30 -28.43 2.31
C ASP A 100 26.18 -27.41 2.54
N VAL A 101 26.46 -26.32 3.24
CA VAL A 101 25.49 -25.23 3.48
C VAL A 101 25.07 -24.58 2.16
N LYS A 102 26.02 -24.39 1.24
CA LYS A 102 25.76 -23.82 -0.08
C LYS A 102 24.82 -24.69 -0.91
N SER A 103 25.01 -26.01 -0.87
CA SER A 103 24.15 -26.96 -1.56
C SER A 103 22.71 -26.95 -1.01
N ILE A 104 22.57 -26.88 0.32
CA ILE A 104 21.27 -26.77 1.00
C ILE A 104 20.57 -25.47 0.60
N LEU A 105 21.27 -24.32 0.64
CA LEU A 105 20.71 -23.03 0.24
C LEU A 105 20.27 -23.01 -1.24
N LYS A 106 21.07 -23.58 -2.15
CA LYS A 106 20.68 -23.71 -3.58
C LYS A 106 19.43 -24.59 -3.74
N SER A 107 19.26 -25.63 -2.91
CA SER A 107 18.09 -26.51 -2.96
C SER A 107 16.80 -25.82 -2.47
N LEU A 108 16.91 -25.00 -1.42
CA LEU A 108 15.79 -24.30 -0.81
C LEU A 108 15.36 -23.06 -1.60
N PHE A 109 16.30 -22.34 -2.19
CA PHE A 109 16.05 -21.05 -2.86
C PHE A 109 16.61 -21.05 -4.29
N LYS A 110 15.88 -21.68 -5.21
CA LYS A 110 16.29 -21.79 -6.63
C LYS A 110 16.47 -20.45 -7.35
N GLU A 111 15.81 -19.40 -6.87
CA GLU A 111 15.90 -18.04 -7.44
C GLU A 111 17.08 -17.24 -6.90
N LEU A 112 17.70 -17.69 -5.80
CA LEU A 112 18.77 -16.95 -5.14
C LEU A 112 20.10 -17.22 -5.86
N LYS A 113 20.65 -16.18 -6.50
CA LYS A 113 21.98 -16.26 -7.10
C LYS A 113 23.03 -16.25 -5.99
N ILE A 114 23.58 -17.42 -5.67
CA ILE A 114 24.70 -17.56 -4.74
C ILE A 114 25.98 -17.53 -5.55
N TYR A 115 26.83 -16.54 -5.29
CA TYR A 115 28.12 -16.37 -5.94
C TYR A 115 29.18 -17.26 -5.27
N ASP A 116 30.06 -17.83 -6.08
CA ASP A 116 31.17 -18.66 -5.60
C ASP A 116 32.36 -17.82 -5.13
N ASP A 117 32.63 -16.72 -5.82
CA ASP A 117 33.69 -15.78 -5.48
C ASP A 117 33.14 -14.41 -5.09
N LEU A 118 33.95 -13.61 -4.39
CA LEU A 118 33.62 -12.20 -4.18
C LEU A 118 33.60 -11.48 -5.54
N PRO A 119 32.52 -10.75 -5.88
CA PRO A 119 32.45 -10.01 -7.12
C PRO A 119 33.47 -8.86 -7.14
N ASP A 120 33.95 -8.50 -8.32
CA ASP A 120 34.82 -7.34 -8.51
C ASP A 120 34.11 -6.05 -8.07
N ASP A 121 34.86 -5.03 -7.66
CA ASP A 121 34.35 -3.78 -7.11
C ASP A 121 33.34 -3.09 -8.07
N LYS A 122 33.54 -3.26 -9.37
CA LYS A 122 32.62 -2.76 -10.41
C LYS A 122 31.31 -3.52 -10.41
N GLU A 123 31.36 -4.84 -10.33
CA GLU A 123 30.19 -5.71 -10.28
C GLU A 123 29.43 -5.54 -8.97
N ALA A 124 30.13 -5.41 -7.85
CA ALA A 124 29.55 -5.12 -6.55
C ALA A 124 28.76 -3.80 -6.56
N LYS A 125 29.29 -2.74 -7.19
CA LYS A 125 28.57 -1.47 -7.37
C LYS A 125 27.34 -1.60 -8.27
N LEU A 126 27.40 -2.41 -9.32
CA LEU A 126 26.24 -2.68 -10.18
C LEU A 126 25.16 -3.47 -9.43
N LEU A 127 25.56 -4.51 -8.70
CA LEU A 127 24.66 -5.27 -7.85
C LEU A 127 24.04 -4.37 -6.79
N ALA A 128 24.82 -3.54 -6.10
CA ALA A 128 24.31 -2.58 -5.12
C ALA A 128 23.22 -1.68 -5.72
N LYS A 129 23.44 -1.11 -6.92
CA LYS A 129 22.42 -0.34 -7.64
C LYS A 129 21.19 -1.16 -8.02
N LEU A 130 21.37 -2.42 -8.43
CA LEU A 130 20.25 -3.31 -8.72
C LEU A 130 19.44 -3.66 -7.47
N TYR A 131 20.10 -3.80 -6.32
CA TYR A 131 19.47 -4.01 -5.02
C TYR A 131 18.78 -2.73 -4.52
N GLU A 132 19.36 -1.55 -4.75
CA GLU A 132 18.70 -0.26 -4.53
C GLU A 132 17.46 -0.10 -5.43
N ASN A 133 17.52 -0.62 -6.66
CA ASN A 133 16.41 -0.61 -7.61
C ASN A 133 15.38 -1.73 -7.36
N LYS A 134 15.56 -2.59 -6.35
CA LYS A 134 14.49 -3.51 -5.98
C LYS A 134 13.28 -2.67 -5.59
N SER A 135 12.15 -2.96 -6.24
CA SER A 135 10.87 -2.32 -5.98
C SER A 135 10.67 -2.19 -4.47
N ILE A 136 10.75 -0.94 -4.00
CA ILE A 136 10.57 -0.54 -2.61
C ILE A 136 9.15 -0.91 -2.17
N PHE A 137 8.23 -0.99 -3.14
CA PHE A 137 6.83 -1.23 -2.88
C PHE A 137 6.51 -2.72 -2.72
N LYS A 138 5.52 -3.00 -1.87
CA LYS A 138 4.97 -4.35 -1.67
C LYS A 138 3.82 -4.60 -2.64
N GLU A 139 3.39 -5.85 -2.77
CA GLU A 139 2.37 -6.24 -3.75
C GLU A 139 1.01 -5.59 -3.50
N CYS A 140 0.65 -5.40 -2.23
CA CYS A 140 -0.53 -4.67 -1.80
C CYS A 140 -0.14 -3.38 -1.10
N VAL A 141 -0.72 -2.27 -1.55
CA VAL A 141 -0.47 -0.94 -0.96
C VAL A 141 -1.78 -0.36 -0.46
N ILE A 142 -1.82 -0.04 0.83
CA ILE A 142 -2.91 0.71 1.45
C ILE A 142 -2.48 2.19 1.51
N LEU A 143 -3.22 3.05 0.82
CA LEU A 143 -3.05 4.49 0.86
C LEU A 143 -3.91 5.07 1.97
N TYR A 144 -3.34 5.95 2.78
CA TYR A 144 -4.06 6.67 3.82
C TYR A 144 -3.60 8.13 3.89
N GLU A 145 -4.46 8.97 4.45
CA GLU A 145 -4.18 10.37 4.71
C GLU A 145 -3.91 10.54 6.21
N PRO A 146 -2.71 10.99 6.63
CA PRO A 146 -2.38 11.19 8.05
C PRO A 146 -3.28 12.19 8.78
N SER A 147 -3.87 13.14 8.05
CA SER A 147 -4.82 14.13 8.56
C SER A 147 -6.06 13.46 9.19
N LEU A 148 -6.47 12.30 8.65
CA LEU A 148 -7.58 11.49 9.13
C LEU A 148 -7.13 10.66 10.35
N LYS A 149 -7.02 11.33 11.50
CA LYS A 149 -6.62 10.71 12.79
C LYS A 149 -7.45 9.48 13.16
N LYS A 150 -8.69 9.40 12.68
CA LYS A 150 -9.61 8.29 12.99
C LYS A 150 -9.43 7.17 11.96
N GLY A 151 -9.13 5.96 12.46
CA GLY A 151 -9.06 4.75 11.64
C GLY A 151 -7.64 4.29 11.26
N GLY A 152 -6.59 5.04 11.59
CA GLY A 152 -5.20 4.60 11.35
C GLY A 152 -4.87 3.25 11.99
N SER A 153 -5.37 2.98 13.21
CA SER A 153 -5.20 1.69 13.88
C SER A 153 -5.90 0.54 13.16
N LEU A 154 -7.06 0.80 12.55
CA LEU A 154 -7.80 -0.18 11.73
C LEU A 154 -7.00 -0.51 10.46
N LEU A 155 -6.50 0.51 9.75
CA LEU A 155 -5.69 0.31 8.55
C LEU A 155 -4.37 -0.42 8.84
N HIS A 156 -3.72 -0.11 9.97
CA HIS A 156 -2.54 -0.82 10.41
C HIS A 156 -2.85 -2.31 10.71
N SER A 157 -3.95 -2.56 11.43
CA SER A 157 -4.40 -3.94 11.72
C SER A 157 -4.76 -4.70 10.44
N LEU A 158 -5.40 -4.02 9.48
CA LEU A 158 -5.74 -4.57 8.18
C LEU A 158 -4.50 -4.92 7.37
N THR A 159 -3.50 -4.04 7.36
CA THR A 159 -2.19 -4.27 6.72
C THR A 159 -1.53 -5.53 7.27
N GLN A 160 -1.46 -5.66 8.59
CA GLN A 160 -0.90 -6.84 9.24
C GLN A 160 -1.71 -8.11 8.96
N ALA A 161 -3.04 -8.02 8.91
CA ALA A 161 -3.90 -9.16 8.61
C ALA A 161 -3.71 -9.66 7.17
N ILE A 162 -3.60 -8.74 6.20
CA ILE A 162 -3.30 -9.07 4.80
C ILE A 162 -1.91 -9.69 4.68
N GLU A 163 -0.91 -9.10 5.33
CA GLU A 163 0.48 -9.59 5.29
C GLU A 163 0.61 -11.01 5.88
N LYS A 164 -0.16 -11.33 6.92
CA LYS A 164 -0.18 -12.67 7.53
C LYS A 164 -0.91 -13.72 6.70
N ARG A 165 -1.86 -13.34 5.86
CA ARG A 165 -2.81 -14.29 5.22
C ARG A 165 -2.69 -14.38 3.71
N PHE A 166 -2.27 -13.33 3.03
CA PHE A 166 -2.33 -13.25 1.58
C PHE A 166 -0.98 -12.91 0.95
N THR A 167 -0.53 -11.66 1.08
CA THR A 167 0.68 -11.17 0.41
C THR A 167 1.30 -10.01 1.17
N SER A 168 2.56 -9.69 0.83
CA SER A 168 3.27 -8.51 1.31
C SER A 168 2.41 -7.25 1.15
N CYS A 169 2.12 -6.60 2.28
CA CYS A 169 1.26 -5.43 2.36
C CYS A 169 1.96 -4.31 3.11
N GLN A 170 1.81 -3.08 2.63
CA GLN A 170 2.34 -1.89 3.29
C GLN A 170 1.30 -0.77 3.33
N LEU A 171 1.43 0.06 4.35
CA LEU A 171 0.62 1.25 4.55
C LEU A 171 1.48 2.47 4.18
N LEU A 172 1.01 3.30 3.25
CA LEU A 172 1.72 4.51 2.78
C LEU A 172 0.86 5.76 2.90
N SER A 173 1.48 6.86 3.32
CA SER A 173 0.87 8.18 3.34
C SER A 173 0.79 8.74 1.92
N ILE A 174 -0.41 9.09 1.47
CA ILE A 174 -0.59 9.69 0.14
C ILE A 174 0.03 11.09 0.07
N GLU A 175 -0.04 11.87 1.14
CA GLU A 175 0.55 13.20 1.25
C GLU A 175 2.07 13.14 1.03
N GLU A 176 2.75 12.19 1.69
CA GLU A 176 4.20 12.02 1.55
C GLU A 176 4.60 11.58 0.14
N ILE A 177 3.77 10.74 -0.50
CA ILE A 177 4.02 10.27 -1.87
C ILE A 177 3.89 11.42 -2.86
N GLU A 178 2.86 12.25 -2.71
CA GLU A 178 2.62 13.40 -3.58
C GLU A 178 3.66 14.50 -3.39
N GLU A 179 4.07 14.78 -2.14
CA GLU A 179 5.12 15.75 -1.82
C GLU A 179 6.47 15.35 -2.43
N LYS A 180 6.78 14.05 -2.44
CA LYS A 180 8.01 13.51 -3.03
C LYS A 180 7.93 13.29 -4.54
N GLU A 181 6.81 13.63 -5.19
CA GLU A 181 6.54 13.37 -6.61
C GLU A 181 6.71 11.88 -7.00
N GLN A 182 6.45 10.97 -6.07
CA GLN A 182 6.64 9.52 -6.25
C GLN A 182 5.39 8.80 -6.76
N LEU A 183 4.26 9.50 -6.93
CA LEU A 183 2.99 8.89 -7.32
C LEU A 183 3.10 8.14 -8.66
N ASP A 184 3.72 8.74 -9.67
CA ASP A 184 3.90 8.10 -10.98
C ASP A 184 4.76 6.82 -10.89
N ILE A 185 5.78 6.84 -10.03
CA ILE A 185 6.66 5.69 -9.80
C ILE A 185 5.86 4.57 -9.15
N LEU A 186 5.07 4.90 -8.12
CA LEU A 186 4.17 3.98 -7.44
C LEU A 186 3.17 3.36 -8.43
N LEU A 187 2.55 4.16 -9.30
CA LEU A 187 1.58 3.68 -10.29
C LEU A 187 2.22 2.84 -11.40
N LYS A 188 3.48 3.09 -11.78
CA LYS A 188 4.21 2.30 -12.79
C LYS A 188 4.82 1.00 -12.24
N ASP A 189 4.93 0.84 -10.93
CA ASP A 189 5.57 -0.33 -10.34
C ASP A 189 4.83 -1.64 -10.66
N LYS A 190 5.49 -2.58 -11.35
CA LYS A 190 4.88 -3.85 -11.78
C LYS A 190 4.58 -4.82 -10.64
N LYS A 191 5.21 -4.65 -9.48
CA LYS A 191 5.04 -5.54 -8.32
C LYS A 191 3.72 -5.27 -7.60
N ILE A 192 3.25 -4.02 -7.63
CA ILE A 192 1.97 -3.66 -7.00
C ILE A 192 0.83 -4.21 -7.84
N ARG A 193 0.03 -5.09 -7.26
CA ARG A 193 -1.15 -5.69 -7.91
C ARG A 193 -2.45 -5.03 -7.47
N LEU A 194 -2.49 -4.55 -6.21
CA LEU A 194 -3.70 -4.08 -5.56
C LEU A 194 -3.44 -2.80 -4.76
N PHE A 195 -4.28 -1.80 -4.97
CA PHE A 195 -4.38 -0.64 -4.11
C PHE A 195 -5.63 -0.69 -3.24
N ILE A 196 -5.53 -0.20 -2.02
CA ILE A 196 -6.67 0.00 -1.10
C ILE A 196 -6.63 1.44 -0.63
N CYS A 197 -7.73 2.18 -0.76
CA CYS A 197 -7.85 3.54 -0.22
C CYS A 197 -9.27 3.81 0.27
N THR A 198 -9.47 4.88 1.03
CA THR A 198 -10.83 5.34 1.37
C THR A 198 -11.43 6.14 0.23
N GLN A 199 -12.76 6.15 0.14
CA GLN A 199 -13.48 6.97 -0.82
C GLN A 199 -13.11 8.45 -0.68
N ASP A 200 -13.03 8.95 0.56
CA ASP A 200 -12.67 10.34 0.84
C ASP A 200 -11.30 10.68 0.24
N LEU A 201 -10.30 9.79 0.36
CA LEU A 201 -8.95 10.04 -0.14
C LEU A 201 -8.90 10.24 -1.66
N LEU A 202 -9.74 9.53 -2.43
CA LEU A 202 -9.82 9.74 -3.89
C LEU A 202 -10.27 11.15 -4.26
N TRP A 203 -11.21 11.72 -3.50
CA TRP A 203 -11.75 13.05 -3.79
C TRP A 203 -10.84 14.19 -3.32
N HIS A 204 -10.07 13.97 -2.25
CA HIS A 204 -9.13 14.98 -1.73
C HIS A 204 -7.83 15.06 -2.56
N HIS A 205 -7.47 13.99 -3.28
CA HIS A 205 -6.22 13.92 -4.05
C HIS A 205 -6.48 13.90 -5.56
N PRO A 206 -6.51 15.07 -6.24
CA PRO A 206 -6.90 15.17 -7.66
C PRO A 206 -5.92 14.46 -8.60
N LYS A 207 -4.63 14.35 -8.22
CA LYS A 207 -3.64 13.58 -8.99
C LYS A 207 -3.94 12.08 -8.92
N LEU A 208 -4.37 11.58 -7.77
CA LEU A 208 -4.80 10.18 -7.65
C LEU A 208 -6.09 9.93 -8.45
N LEU A 209 -7.04 10.87 -8.38
CA LEU A 209 -8.31 10.80 -9.09
C LEU A 209 -8.14 10.78 -10.61
N SER A 210 -7.16 11.49 -11.17
CA SER A 210 -6.92 11.49 -12.62
C SER A 210 -6.52 10.12 -13.18
N HIS A 211 -6.00 9.22 -12.32
CA HIS A 211 -5.67 7.84 -12.65
C HIS A 211 -6.78 6.85 -12.31
N TYR A 212 -7.86 7.29 -11.65
CA TYR A 212 -8.99 6.46 -11.29
C TYR A 212 -9.81 6.09 -12.53
N ILE A 213 -10.08 4.81 -12.70
CA ILE A 213 -10.89 4.28 -13.79
C ILE A 213 -12.00 3.41 -13.19
N GLU A 214 -13.24 3.78 -13.45
CA GLU A 214 -14.43 3.00 -13.09
C GLU A 214 -15.14 2.57 -14.37
N THR A 215 -15.31 1.26 -14.56
CA THR A 215 -16.02 0.72 -15.72
C THR A 215 -17.51 0.68 -15.40
N THR A 216 -18.32 1.41 -16.17
CA THR A 216 -19.78 1.44 -15.98
C THR A 216 -20.37 0.04 -16.06
N GLY A 217 -21.23 -0.31 -15.08
CA GLY A 217 -21.84 -1.64 -14.98
C GLY A 217 -20.93 -2.73 -14.39
N SER A 218 -19.67 -2.42 -14.08
CA SER A 218 -18.77 -3.33 -13.34
C SER A 218 -18.52 -2.80 -11.93
N SER A 219 -18.42 -3.71 -10.96
CA SER A 219 -17.91 -3.39 -9.61
C SER A 219 -16.38 -3.26 -9.57
N ILE A 220 -15.71 -3.41 -10.72
CA ILE A 220 -14.25 -3.35 -10.83
C ILE A 220 -13.81 -1.90 -10.93
N LYS A 221 -13.08 -1.46 -9.91
CA LYS A 221 -12.40 -0.17 -9.84
C LYS A 221 -10.91 -0.39 -10.05
N ARG A 222 -10.27 0.53 -10.77
CA ARG A 222 -8.83 0.47 -11.05
C ARG A 222 -8.17 1.82 -10.86
N ILE A 223 -6.86 1.78 -10.61
CA ILE A 223 -6.00 2.94 -10.70
C ILE A 223 -4.87 2.66 -11.69
N GLY A 224 -4.91 3.36 -12.83
CA GLY A 224 -4.17 2.97 -14.02
C GLY A 224 -4.53 1.54 -14.45
N THR A 225 -3.55 0.65 -14.45
CA THR A 225 -3.72 -0.76 -14.84
C THR A 225 -3.95 -1.72 -13.65
N LYS A 226 -3.95 -1.20 -12.42
CA LYS A 226 -3.97 -2.01 -11.19
C LYS A 226 -5.35 -1.99 -10.54
N ASP A 227 -5.71 -3.08 -9.88
CA ASP A 227 -6.99 -3.17 -9.20
C ASP A 227 -7.01 -2.26 -7.97
N LEU A 228 -8.19 -1.68 -7.70
CA LEU A 228 -8.41 -0.75 -6.61
C LEU A 228 -9.62 -1.19 -5.78
N VAL A 229 -9.42 -1.27 -4.46
CA VAL A 229 -10.49 -1.44 -3.47
C VAL A 229 -10.72 -0.12 -2.77
N VAL A 230 -11.92 0.42 -2.93
CA VAL A 230 -12.34 1.65 -2.27
C VAL A 230 -13.12 1.31 -1.02
N LEU A 231 -12.56 1.68 0.13
CA LEU A 231 -13.19 1.54 1.44
C LEU A 231 -14.21 2.65 1.65
N LEU A 232 -15.30 2.34 2.35
CA LEU A 232 -16.18 3.35 2.93
C LEU A 232 -15.41 4.15 4.00
N ASN A 233 -16.04 5.22 4.51
CA ASN A 233 -15.46 5.98 5.62
C ASN A 233 -15.11 5.05 6.79
N LEU A 234 -13.89 5.19 7.31
CA LEU A 234 -13.32 4.31 8.33
C LEU A 234 -14.13 4.29 9.62
N GLU A 235 -14.86 5.36 9.92
CA GLU A 235 -15.73 5.43 11.09
C GLU A 235 -16.83 4.37 11.09
N TYR A 236 -17.35 4.01 9.91
CA TYR A 236 -18.39 2.98 9.82
C TYR A 236 -17.85 1.61 10.21
N TYR A 237 -16.65 1.26 9.76
CA TYR A 237 -16.00 0.01 10.15
C TYR A 237 -15.66 -0.03 11.64
N LEU A 238 -15.36 1.11 12.27
CA LEU A 238 -15.11 1.14 13.72
C LEU A 238 -16.39 0.87 14.51
N LYS A 239 -17.56 1.32 14.02
CA LYS A 239 -18.86 1.16 14.69
C LYS A 239 -19.49 -0.21 14.45
N ASP A 240 -19.39 -0.75 13.24
CA ASP A 240 -20.11 -1.97 12.85
C ASP A 240 -19.14 -3.15 12.55
N PRO A 241 -19.15 -4.23 13.35
CA PRO A 241 -18.34 -5.41 13.09
C PRO A 241 -18.76 -6.21 11.84
N LEU A 242 -20.03 -6.14 11.42
CA LEU A 242 -20.50 -6.82 10.21
C LEU A 242 -19.85 -6.24 8.95
N LEU A 243 -19.63 -4.92 8.93
CA LEU A 243 -18.90 -4.27 7.83
C LEU A 243 -17.45 -4.75 7.74
N LYS A 244 -16.77 -4.99 8.87
CA LYS A 244 -15.42 -5.57 8.85
C LYS A 244 -15.41 -6.96 8.23
N ARG A 245 -16.40 -7.80 8.56
CA ARG A 245 -16.56 -9.14 7.97
C ARG A 245 -16.84 -9.06 6.47
N SER A 246 -17.71 -8.15 6.05
CA SER A 246 -18.02 -7.93 4.63
C SER A 246 -16.77 -7.49 3.85
N LEU A 247 -16.02 -6.51 4.38
CA LEU A 247 -14.75 -6.07 3.81
C LEU A 247 -13.77 -7.24 3.67
N TRP A 248 -13.63 -8.07 4.71
CA TRP A 248 -12.74 -9.22 4.65
C TRP A 248 -13.15 -10.23 3.57
N ASN A 249 -14.44 -10.50 3.43
CA ASN A 249 -14.96 -11.36 2.37
C ASN A 249 -14.67 -10.80 0.98
N GLN A 250 -14.83 -9.49 0.79
CA GLN A 250 -14.50 -8.82 -0.45
C GLN A 250 -13.01 -8.96 -0.77
N LEU A 251 -12.12 -8.68 0.20
CA LEU A 251 -10.67 -8.81 0.03
C LEU A 251 -10.25 -10.23 -0.34
N MET A 252 -10.87 -11.25 0.28
CA MET A 252 -10.63 -12.65 -0.10
C MET A 252 -10.94 -12.92 -1.58
N GLY A 253 -11.90 -12.22 -2.18
CA GLY A 253 -12.21 -12.34 -3.61
C GLY A 253 -11.11 -11.80 -4.52
N TYR A 254 -10.36 -10.77 -4.09
CA TYR A 254 -9.25 -10.21 -4.86
C TYR A 254 -7.99 -11.08 -4.80
N PHE A 255 -7.70 -11.68 -3.65
CA PHE A 255 -6.48 -12.49 -3.47
C PHE A 255 -6.59 -13.93 -3.98
N LYS A 256 -7.80 -14.41 -4.32
CA LYS A 256 -8.00 -15.75 -4.91
C LYS A 256 -7.68 -15.80 -6.42
N LYS A 257 -7.49 -14.66 -7.08
CA LYS A 257 -7.21 -14.54 -8.51
C LYS A 257 -5.71 -14.51 -8.80
#